data_AF-A0A6I2VWM2-F1
#
_entry.id   AF-A0A6I2VWM2-F1
#
_cell.length_a   1.000
_cell.length_b   1.000
_cell.length_c   1.000
_cell.angle_alpha   90.00
_cell.angle_beta   90.00
_cell.angle_gamma   90.00
#
_symmetry.space_group_name_H-M   'P 1'
#
loop_
_entity.id
_entity.type
_entity.pdbx_description
1 polymer ?
#
loop_
_entity_poly.entity_id
_entity_poly.type
_entity_poly.pdbx_seq_one_letter_code
_entity_poly.pdbx_strand_id
1 'polypeptide(L)'
;MTEPQVVSSLPPVVAVMVAHEPGDWFTESLRGLAQQTYESLQALILVTGEESGPLSRAILDTIATELPAAVVRFLGGNPGFAASCNSVLNLVQGDSGFFCFMHDDVALAPDAISLLVEELYRSNAGAVGPKLTYWDNPKMIQSVGVDVDRFGVELPIADDGELDQEQHDAVRDVFKLSSACMLVRADLFRTVKGFTESLATSGADLDLCWRLHAAGARVVVVPAAIARHKENSTMSLASDMVTDSNLEAEIVRVQSVVALSSISQVPFTVMQMYLLTIVRVVLLLVTGRTSQALIEVRAMWSLPFGLGDIRRRRDELSEHREVDGSEIRALQLSGSSYVTAYVRRKARRAGISQSQASGVVHEAPPRSSYVMWISLLLLFVIGSRSLFVNGVVSVGQFAPFRGSARELVASYASGWWGAGFGQVSALPTGIALIATGAITTLGNMGLLHTLSVCLLPVIGWLGVWRFASVLGTRAGRISSTVAYAAVPLPYASIASGRWGALLLYATVPWIVHLGRMLVGHADIDDSEVKEVMAEAPPLQWRRWFASLTLVVAVVAAFEPSVLLVLPVIAVVIAVVSITQGVA
;
A
#
# COMPACT_ATOMS: atom_id res chain seq x y z
N MET A 1 -53.38 25.81 35.19
CA MET A 1 -52.26 25.91 34.24
C MET A 1 -51.25 24.86 34.66
N THR A 2 -51.25 23.72 33.98
CA THR A 2 -50.24 22.67 34.13
C THR A 2 -48.98 23.15 33.44
N GLU A 3 -47.89 23.31 34.19
CA GLU A 3 -46.55 23.51 33.62
C GLU A 3 -46.25 22.34 32.67
N PRO A 4 -45.77 22.60 31.43
CA PRO A 4 -45.24 21.53 30.60
C PRO A 4 -43.97 21.00 31.28
N GLN A 5 -44.04 19.77 31.80
CA GLN A 5 -42.85 19.01 32.13
C GLN A 5 -42.08 18.77 30.84
N VAL A 6 -41.10 19.63 30.56
CA VAL A 6 -40.05 19.34 29.59
C VAL A 6 -39.17 18.28 30.26
N VAL A 7 -39.55 17.02 30.13
CA VAL A 7 -38.60 15.92 30.32
C VAL A 7 -37.63 16.05 29.15
N SER A 8 -36.56 16.80 29.37
CA SER A 8 -35.40 16.86 28.48
C SER A 8 -34.73 15.49 28.53
N SER A 9 -35.29 14.49 27.86
CA SER A 9 -34.65 13.19 27.71
C SER A 9 -33.38 13.39 26.87
N LEU A 10 -32.24 13.00 27.42
CA LEU A 10 -31.00 12.92 26.65
C LEU A 10 -31.24 12.09 25.37
N PRO A 11 -30.63 12.47 24.24
CA PRO A 11 -30.80 11.75 22.99
C PRO A 11 -30.27 10.31 23.11
N PRO A 12 -30.97 9.29 22.58
CA PRO A 12 -30.55 7.91 22.73
C PRO A 12 -29.26 7.65 21.95
N VAL A 13 -28.33 6.93 22.56
CA VAL A 13 -27.10 6.44 21.92
C VAL A 13 -27.14 4.92 21.92
N VAL A 14 -26.96 4.30 20.75
CA VAL A 14 -26.75 2.85 20.66
C VAL A 14 -25.28 2.58 20.38
N ALA A 15 -24.58 2.01 21.36
CA ALA A 15 -23.22 1.51 21.16
C ALA A 15 -23.26 0.15 20.46
N VAL A 16 -22.73 0.09 19.25
CA VAL A 16 -22.68 -1.10 18.40
C VAL A 16 -21.27 -1.65 18.45
N MET A 17 -21.09 -2.79 19.11
CA MET A 17 -19.81 -3.50 19.19
C MET A 17 -19.90 -4.80 18.40
N VAL A 18 -18.92 -5.05 17.52
CA VAL A 18 -18.80 -6.31 16.78
C VAL A 18 -17.76 -7.18 17.48
N ALA A 19 -18.17 -8.37 17.94
CA ALA A 19 -17.29 -9.34 18.57
C ALA A 19 -17.01 -10.50 17.60
N HIS A 20 -15.73 -10.70 17.27
CA HIS A 20 -15.27 -11.82 16.45
C HIS A 20 -14.06 -12.48 17.11
N GLU A 21 -14.28 -13.65 17.72
CA GLU A 21 -13.23 -14.40 18.43
C GLU A 21 -12.38 -13.52 19.36
N PRO A 22 -13.01 -12.73 20.24
CA PRO A 22 -12.31 -11.70 20.99
C PRO A 22 -11.37 -12.33 22.03
N GLY A 23 -10.20 -11.71 22.22
CA GLY A 23 -9.21 -12.15 23.21
C GLY A 23 -9.44 -11.60 24.62
N ASP A 24 -8.41 -11.68 25.46
CA ASP A 24 -8.47 -11.33 26.89
C ASP A 24 -8.85 -9.86 27.17
N TRP A 25 -8.74 -8.98 26.17
CA TRP A 25 -9.10 -7.56 26.26
C TRP A 25 -10.61 -7.32 26.34
N PHE A 26 -11.42 -8.26 25.85
CA PHE A 26 -12.86 -8.10 25.69
C PHE A 26 -13.58 -7.70 26.97
N THR A 27 -13.20 -8.33 28.08
CA THR A 27 -13.74 -8.04 29.41
C THR A 27 -13.57 -6.56 29.77
N GLU A 28 -12.40 -5.99 29.48
CA GLU A 28 -12.11 -4.58 29.79
C GLU A 28 -12.84 -3.62 28.83
N SER A 29 -12.99 -3.98 27.56
CA SER A 29 -13.82 -3.25 26.60
C SER A 29 -15.28 -3.17 27.06
N LEU A 30 -15.85 -4.29 27.51
CA LEU A 30 -17.22 -4.35 28.04
C LEU A 30 -17.37 -3.54 29.34
N ARG A 31 -16.38 -3.60 30.25
CA ARG A 31 -16.36 -2.75 31.45
C ARG A 31 -16.33 -1.27 31.11
N GLY A 32 -15.57 -0.87 30.08
CA GLY A 32 -15.54 0.50 29.58
C GLY A 32 -16.93 0.99 29.16
N LEU A 33 -17.71 0.14 28.48
CA LEU A 33 -19.12 0.42 28.15
C LEU A 33 -20.03 0.46 29.38
N ALA A 34 -19.85 -0.48 30.32
CA ALA A 34 -20.67 -0.56 31.53
C ALA A 34 -20.50 0.65 32.46
N GLN A 35 -19.33 1.29 32.43
CA GLN A 35 -18.97 2.44 33.26
C GLN A 35 -19.33 3.80 32.66
N GLN A 36 -19.96 3.83 31.48
CA GLN A 36 -20.33 5.10 30.84
C GLN A 36 -21.32 5.90 31.69
N THR A 37 -21.07 7.21 31.83
CA THR A 37 -21.91 8.12 32.61
C THR A 37 -23.16 8.59 31.85
N TYR A 38 -23.29 8.24 30.57
CA TYR A 38 -24.38 8.70 29.71
C TYR A 38 -25.66 7.87 29.94
N GLU A 39 -26.70 8.49 30.53
CA GLU A 39 -27.89 7.76 31.00
C GLU A 39 -28.70 7.07 29.90
N SER A 40 -28.75 7.65 28.69
CA SER A 40 -29.53 7.13 27.56
C SER A 40 -28.70 6.26 26.60
N LEU A 41 -27.75 5.51 27.15
CA LEU A 41 -26.91 4.57 26.41
C LEU A 41 -27.52 3.16 26.39
N GLN A 42 -27.61 2.56 25.21
CA GLN A 42 -27.95 1.15 25.03
C GLN A 42 -26.82 0.43 24.28
N ALA A 43 -26.36 -0.71 24.81
CA ALA A 43 -25.34 -1.51 24.14
C ALA A 43 -25.98 -2.60 23.27
N LEU A 44 -25.54 -2.70 22.03
CA LEU A 44 -25.87 -3.75 21.06
C LEU A 44 -24.57 -4.48 20.69
N ILE A 45 -24.44 -5.73 21.13
CA ILE A 45 -23.28 -6.58 20.83
C ILE A 45 -23.65 -7.53 19.69
N LEU A 46 -22.96 -7.39 18.57
CA LEU A 46 -23.11 -8.22 17.38
C LEU A 46 -22.04 -9.32 17.41
N VAL A 47 -22.46 -10.55 17.68
CA VAL A 47 -21.56 -11.71 17.76
C VAL A 47 -21.53 -12.41 16.41
N THR A 48 -20.33 -12.57 15.88
CA THR A 48 -20.07 -13.31 14.64
C THR A 48 -19.63 -14.75 14.95
N GLY A 49 -19.78 -15.65 13.99
CA GLY A 49 -19.49 -17.07 14.13
C GLY A 49 -20.73 -17.94 14.37
N GLU A 50 -20.50 -19.19 14.79
CA GLU A 50 -21.57 -20.15 15.05
C GLU A 50 -22.18 -19.94 16.45
N GLU A 51 -23.50 -19.76 16.51
CA GLU A 51 -24.22 -19.50 17.76
C GLU A 51 -24.05 -20.61 18.82
N SER A 52 -23.99 -21.88 18.39
CA SER A 52 -23.88 -23.03 19.29
C SER A 52 -22.45 -23.40 19.70
N GLY A 53 -21.43 -22.66 19.23
CA GLY A 53 -20.03 -22.95 19.49
C GLY A 53 -19.60 -22.70 20.94
N PRO A 54 -18.55 -23.39 21.45
CA PRO A 54 -18.02 -23.18 22.79
C PRO A 54 -17.48 -21.76 22.99
N LEU A 55 -16.90 -21.16 21.95
CA LEU A 55 -16.41 -19.79 21.96
C LEU A 55 -17.56 -18.77 22.12
N SER A 56 -18.64 -18.93 21.36
CA SER A 56 -19.83 -18.09 21.48
C SER A 56 -20.46 -18.12 22.87
N ARG A 57 -20.44 -19.30 23.54
CA ARG A 57 -20.88 -19.40 24.95
C ARG A 57 -19.98 -18.61 25.89
N ALA A 58 -18.66 -18.70 25.74
CA ALA A 58 -17.72 -17.93 26.55
C ALA A 58 -17.89 -16.41 26.35
N ILE A 59 -18.14 -15.96 25.12
CA ILE A 59 -18.46 -14.56 24.80
C ILE A 59 -19.75 -14.14 25.54
N LEU A 60 -20.82 -14.95 25.46
CA LEU A 60 -22.09 -14.67 26.13
C LEU A 60 -21.95 -14.61 27.66
N ASP A 61 -21.19 -15.53 28.26
CA ASP A 61 -20.95 -15.55 29.71
C ASP A 61 -20.21 -14.29 30.16
N THR A 62 -19.24 -13.83 29.36
CA THR A 62 -18.50 -12.59 29.61
C THR A 62 -19.42 -11.36 29.52
N ILE A 63 -20.26 -11.29 28.49
CA ILE A 63 -21.24 -10.20 28.32
C ILE A 63 -22.24 -10.19 29.48
N ALA A 64 -22.78 -11.35 29.85
CA ALA A 64 -23.74 -11.47 30.95
C ALA A 64 -23.14 -11.03 32.31
N THR A 65 -21.84 -11.20 32.49
CA THR A 65 -21.13 -10.81 33.70
C THR A 65 -20.84 -9.31 33.75
N GLU A 66 -20.26 -8.76 32.68
CA GLU A 66 -19.73 -7.38 32.67
C GLU A 66 -20.76 -6.34 32.18
N LEU A 67 -21.68 -6.73 31.30
CA LEU A 67 -22.67 -5.83 30.69
C LEU A 67 -24.05 -6.51 30.52
N PRO A 68 -24.72 -6.88 31.63
CA PRO A 68 -25.96 -7.68 31.59
C PRO A 68 -27.15 -6.97 30.90
N ALA A 69 -27.10 -5.64 30.79
CA ALA A 69 -28.13 -4.86 30.11
C ALA A 69 -27.96 -4.82 28.58
N ALA A 70 -26.89 -5.39 28.03
CA ALA A 70 -26.64 -5.40 26.60
C ALA A 70 -27.62 -6.27 25.82
N VAL A 71 -28.01 -5.80 24.64
CA VAL A 71 -28.74 -6.60 23.66
C VAL A 71 -27.71 -7.35 22.81
N VAL A 72 -27.77 -8.69 22.82
CA VAL A 72 -26.87 -9.52 22.00
C VAL A 72 -27.60 -10.03 20.76
N ARG A 73 -26.94 -9.99 19.59
CA ARG A 73 -27.46 -10.55 18.33
C ARG A 73 -26.38 -11.36 17.63
N PHE A 74 -26.75 -12.55 17.17
CA PHE A 74 -25.90 -13.39 16.34
C PHE A 74 -26.15 -13.09 14.86
N LEU A 75 -25.08 -12.89 14.11
CA LEU A 75 -25.17 -12.60 12.66
C LEU A 75 -24.95 -13.83 11.78
N GLY A 76 -24.31 -14.88 12.32
CA GLY A 76 -23.95 -16.09 11.58
C GLY A 76 -22.77 -15.88 10.63
N GLY A 77 -21.77 -16.76 10.69
CA GLY A 77 -20.54 -16.62 9.92
C GLY A 77 -19.74 -15.37 10.29
N ASN A 78 -18.80 -14.94 9.44
CA ASN A 78 -18.05 -13.70 9.62
C ASN A 78 -18.26 -12.78 8.39
N PRO A 79 -19.29 -11.92 8.40
CA PRO A 79 -19.54 -10.97 7.31
C PRO A 79 -18.57 -9.77 7.31
N GLY A 80 -17.67 -9.68 8.29
CA GLY A 80 -16.76 -8.55 8.49
C GLY A 80 -17.40 -7.40 9.28
N PHE A 81 -16.56 -6.46 9.73
CA PHE A 81 -16.97 -5.35 10.60
C PHE A 81 -18.02 -4.44 9.95
N ALA A 82 -17.76 -3.98 8.71
CA ALA A 82 -18.64 -3.07 7.97
C ALA A 82 -20.07 -3.61 7.82
N ALA A 83 -20.21 -4.84 7.30
CA ALA A 83 -21.50 -5.48 7.11
C ALA A 83 -22.20 -5.81 8.44
N SER A 84 -21.43 -6.17 9.47
CA SER A 84 -21.97 -6.39 10.81
C SER A 84 -22.61 -5.10 11.35
N CYS A 85 -21.87 -3.98 11.32
CA CYS A 85 -22.36 -2.68 11.75
C CYS A 85 -23.61 -2.22 10.99
N ASN A 86 -23.71 -2.50 9.68
CA ASN A 86 -24.89 -2.17 8.88
C ASN A 86 -26.18 -2.86 9.36
N SER A 87 -26.08 -3.97 10.10
CA SER A 87 -27.25 -4.65 10.68
C SER A 87 -28.04 -3.73 11.62
N VAL A 88 -27.40 -2.71 12.20
CA VAL A 88 -28.07 -1.70 13.05
C VAL A 88 -29.20 -0.98 12.33
N LEU A 89 -29.09 -0.80 11.00
CA LEU A 89 -30.09 -0.14 10.17
C LEU A 89 -31.45 -0.85 10.21
N ASN A 90 -31.44 -2.17 10.42
CA ASN A 90 -32.64 -3.02 10.50
C ASN A 90 -33.06 -3.30 11.96
N LEU A 91 -32.12 -3.24 12.91
CA LEU A 91 -32.34 -3.61 14.30
C LEU A 91 -32.82 -2.46 15.17
N VAL A 92 -32.36 -1.23 14.89
CA VAL A 92 -32.69 -0.04 15.69
C VAL A 92 -33.67 0.83 14.93
N GLN A 93 -34.84 1.04 15.52
CA GLN A 93 -35.89 1.90 14.97
C GLN A 93 -35.69 3.37 15.41
N GLY A 94 -36.17 4.29 14.57
CA GLY A 94 -36.17 5.73 14.86
C GLY A 94 -34.93 6.47 14.37
N ASP A 95 -35.14 7.68 13.86
CA ASP A 95 -34.09 8.53 13.27
C ASP A 95 -33.46 9.51 14.28
N SER A 96 -34.09 9.66 15.44
CA SER A 96 -33.62 10.54 16.51
C SER A 96 -32.66 9.78 17.43
N GLY A 97 -31.36 10.06 17.31
CA GLY A 97 -30.32 9.46 18.16
C GLY A 97 -28.98 9.31 17.45
N PHE A 98 -28.10 8.52 18.06
CA PHE A 98 -26.74 8.29 17.58
C PHE A 98 -26.37 6.80 17.59
N PHE A 99 -25.50 6.42 16.65
CA PHE A 99 -24.82 5.14 16.64
C PHE A 99 -23.36 5.33 17.02
N CYS A 100 -22.90 4.67 18.08
CA CYS A 100 -21.48 4.62 18.43
C CYS A 100 -20.92 3.27 17.99
N PHE A 101 -20.25 3.24 16.85
CA PHE A 101 -19.55 2.03 16.38
C PHE A 101 -18.25 1.88 17.15
N MET A 102 -17.97 0.66 17.61
CA MET A 102 -16.69 0.34 18.23
C MET A 102 -16.27 -1.10 17.97
N HIS A 103 -14.96 -1.33 17.96
CA HIS A 103 -14.41 -2.68 17.94
C HIS A 103 -14.49 -3.32 19.34
N ASP A 104 -14.34 -4.64 19.40
CA ASP A 104 -14.28 -5.42 20.65
C ASP A 104 -12.96 -5.22 21.43
N ASP A 105 -11.96 -4.61 20.81
CA ASP A 105 -10.64 -4.25 21.35
C ASP A 105 -10.52 -2.77 21.75
N VAL A 106 -11.65 -2.11 22.03
CA VAL A 106 -11.72 -0.73 22.51
C VAL A 106 -12.34 -0.61 23.90
N ALA A 107 -11.60 0.00 24.83
CA ALA A 107 -12.04 0.34 26.16
C ALA A 107 -12.19 1.87 26.31
N LEU A 108 -13.44 2.32 26.45
CA LEU A 108 -13.79 3.73 26.62
C LEU A 108 -13.53 4.22 28.05
N ALA A 109 -13.10 5.47 28.19
CA ALA A 109 -13.12 6.18 29.48
C ALA A 109 -14.57 6.46 29.92
N PRO A 110 -14.87 6.51 31.24
CA PRO A 110 -16.26 6.61 31.75
C PRO A 110 -17.09 7.78 31.21
N ASP A 111 -16.46 8.89 30.87
CA ASP A 111 -17.09 10.11 30.37
C ASP A 111 -17.10 10.23 28.83
N ALA A 112 -16.49 9.27 28.13
CA ALA A 112 -16.23 9.38 26.69
C ALA A 112 -17.51 9.59 25.86
N ILE A 113 -18.57 8.81 26.05
CA ILE A 113 -19.81 8.96 25.29
C ILE A 113 -20.47 10.32 25.57
N SER A 114 -20.46 10.76 26.83
CA SER A 114 -21.04 12.05 27.23
C SER A 114 -20.33 13.21 26.52
N LEU A 115 -18.99 13.20 26.52
CA LEU A 115 -18.16 14.21 25.85
C LEU A 115 -18.34 14.20 24.33
N LEU A 116 -18.44 13.01 23.72
CA LEU A 116 -18.69 12.89 22.29
C LEU A 116 -20.06 13.48 21.92
N VAL A 117 -21.12 13.14 22.66
CA VAL A 117 -22.46 13.68 22.40
C VAL A 117 -22.47 15.20 22.59
N GLU A 118 -21.88 15.71 23.67
CA GLU A 118 -21.80 17.16 23.94
C GLU A 118 -21.13 17.90 22.78
N GLU A 119 -19.95 17.43 22.35
CA GLU A 119 -19.21 18.10 21.28
C GLU A 119 -19.90 17.95 19.92
N LEU A 120 -20.57 16.82 19.67
CA LEU A 120 -21.37 16.63 18.46
C LEU A 120 -22.44 17.72 18.32
N TYR A 121 -23.17 18.02 19.40
CA TYR A 121 -24.14 19.12 19.40
C TYR A 121 -23.49 20.49 19.28
N ARG A 122 -22.43 20.74 20.08
CA ARG A 122 -21.72 22.03 20.11
C ARG A 122 -21.15 22.41 18.74
N SER A 123 -20.55 21.44 18.04
CA SER A 123 -19.95 21.64 16.72
C SER A 123 -20.91 21.40 15.56
N ASN A 124 -22.16 20.99 15.83
CA ASN A 124 -23.12 20.51 14.83
C ASN A 124 -22.48 19.48 13.87
N ALA A 125 -21.75 18.52 14.45
CA ALA A 125 -21.04 17.50 13.70
C ALA A 125 -21.99 16.37 13.28
N GLY A 126 -21.70 15.73 12.14
CA GLY A 126 -22.39 14.51 11.74
C GLY A 126 -21.73 13.25 12.28
N ALA A 127 -20.42 13.30 12.51
CA ALA A 127 -19.67 12.25 13.19
C ALA A 127 -18.58 12.84 14.09
N VAL A 128 -18.37 12.19 15.23
CA VAL A 128 -17.31 12.51 16.18
C VAL A 128 -16.57 11.25 16.61
N GLY A 129 -15.31 11.37 16.98
CA GLY A 129 -14.52 10.25 17.49
C GLY A 129 -13.56 10.67 18.60
N PRO A 130 -13.21 9.77 19.53
CA PRO A 130 -12.33 10.06 20.64
C PRO A 130 -10.86 10.12 20.21
N LYS A 131 -10.00 10.60 21.12
CA LYS A 131 -8.56 10.32 21.05
C LYS A 131 -8.35 8.83 21.37
N LEU A 132 -7.71 8.13 20.43
CA LEU A 132 -7.28 6.75 20.61
C LEU A 132 -5.86 6.72 21.20
N THR A 133 -5.71 5.98 22.29
CA THR A 133 -4.43 5.72 22.96
C THR A 133 -4.11 4.23 22.94
N TYR A 134 -2.83 3.89 23.01
CA TYR A 134 -2.41 2.49 23.09
C TYR A 134 -2.94 1.79 24.35
N TRP A 135 -3.37 0.54 24.19
CA TRP A 135 -3.91 -0.28 25.27
C TRP A 135 -3.02 -0.36 26.51
N ASP A 136 -1.76 -0.74 26.33
CA ASP A 136 -0.81 -0.97 27.42
C ASP A 136 -0.14 0.33 27.91
N ASN A 137 -0.15 1.38 27.10
CA ASN A 137 0.47 2.65 27.44
C ASN A 137 -0.44 3.82 27.03
N PRO A 138 -1.35 4.27 27.92
CA PRO A 138 -2.31 5.33 27.61
C PRO A 138 -1.65 6.70 27.41
N LYS A 139 -0.36 6.86 27.74
CA LYS A 139 0.41 8.08 27.44
C LYS A 139 0.88 8.15 26.00
N MET A 140 0.60 7.13 25.19
CA MET A 140 1.00 7.07 23.79
C MET A 140 -0.25 7.22 22.94
N ILE A 141 -0.26 8.25 22.09
CA ILE A 141 -1.31 8.51 21.13
C ILE A 141 -1.19 7.49 20.00
N GLN A 142 -2.31 6.86 19.69
CA GLN A 142 -2.46 6.04 18.50
C GLN A 142 -3.13 6.84 17.37
N SER A 143 -4.22 7.56 17.68
CA SER A 143 -4.91 8.37 16.68
C SER A 143 -5.68 9.54 17.30
N VAL A 144 -5.65 10.68 16.63
CA VAL A 144 -6.45 11.89 16.92
C VAL A 144 -7.12 12.37 15.63
N GLY A 145 -7.60 11.41 14.84
CA GLY A 145 -8.08 11.63 13.49
C GLY A 145 -6.96 11.74 12.46
N VAL A 146 -7.37 11.70 11.20
CA VAL A 146 -6.50 11.55 10.04
C VAL A 146 -6.89 12.57 8.97
N ASP A 147 -5.88 13.27 8.45
CA ASP A 147 -6.03 14.09 7.25
C ASP A 147 -5.78 13.26 6.00
N VAL A 148 -6.37 13.66 4.88
CA VAL A 148 -6.25 12.91 3.62
C VAL A 148 -5.91 13.87 2.49
N ASP A 149 -4.94 13.50 1.65
CA ASP A 149 -4.65 14.28 0.43
C ASP A 149 -5.65 14.00 -0.69
N ARG A 150 -5.55 14.78 -1.77
CA ARG A 150 -6.42 14.64 -2.96
C ARG A 150 -6.30 13.30 -3.68
N PHE A 151 -5.29 12.50 -3.32
CA PHE A 151 -5.04 11.17 -3.87
C PHE A 151 -5.46 10.08 -2.88
N GLY A 152 -6.17 10.41 -1.81
CA GLY A 152 -6.65 9.45 -0.82
C GLY A 152 -5.54 8.92 0.11
N VAL A 153 -4.35 9.53 0.11
CA VAL A 153 -3.28 9.09 1.02
C VAL A 153 -3.49 9.74 2.37
N GLU A 154 -3.64 8.86 3.36
CA GLU A 154 -3.81 9.20 4.76
C GLU A 154 -2.51 9.79 5.36
N LEU A 155 -2.66 10.88 6.09
CA LEU A 155 -1.63 11.51 6.92
C LEU A 155 -2.17 11.58 8.34
N PRO A 156 -1.72 10.72 9.25
CA PRO A 156 -2.16 10.78 10.64
C PRO A 156 -1.69 12.10 11.25
N ILE A 157 -2.55 12.69 12.08
CA ILE A 157 -2.26 14.03 12.57
C ILE A 157 -1.24 13.99 13.72
N ALA A 158 -1.41 13.04 14.64
CA ALA A 158 -0.35 12.59 15.54
C ALA A 158 0.48 11.51 14.85
N ASP A 159 1.79 11.52 15.08
CA ASP A 159 2.61 10.40 14.64
C ASP A 159 2.27 9.15 15.48
N ASP A 160 2.38 7.98 14.87
CA ASP A 160 2.12 6.73 15.57
C ASP A 160 3.12 6.50 16.73
N GLY A 161 2.58 6.27 17.92
CA GLY A 161 3.34 6.15 19.16
C GLY A 161 3.94 7.48 19.62
N GLU A 162 3.31 8.60 19.30
CA GLU A 162 3.68 9.90 19.85
C GLU A 162 3.26 9.99 21.33
N LEU A 163 4.13 10.57 22.18
CA LEU A 163 3.80 10.80 23.58
C LEU A 163 2.73 11.87 23.70
N ASP A 164 1.68 11.60 24.48
CA ASP A 164 0.65 12.57 24.82
C ASP A 164 1.19 13.59 25.82
N GLN A 165 1.37 14.80 25.35
CA GLN A 165 1.80 16.00 26.08
C GLN A 165 0.75 17.11 25.92
N GLU A 166 -0.51 16.74 25.67
CA GLU A 166 -1.65 17.65 25.46
C GLU A 166 -1.55 18.47 24.14
N GLN A 167 -0.61 18.12 23.25
CA GLN A 167 -0.38 18.83 21.99
C GLN A 167 -1.51 18.67 20.96
N HIS A 168 -2.42 17.72 21.20
CA HIS A 168 -3.54 17.40 20.33
C HIS A 168 -4.88 17.46 21.04
N ASP A 169 -5.00 18.29 22.09
CA ASP A 169 -6.20 18.34 22.94
C ASP A 169 -7.31 19.28 22.43
N ALA A 170 -7.00 20.05 21.38
CA ALA A 170 -7.99 20.91 20.74
C ALA A 170 -8.95 20.09 19.86
N VAL A 171 -10.25 20.30 20.06
CA VAL A 171 -11.30 19.85 19.13
C VAL A 171 -11.04 20.44 17.75
N ARG A 172 -11.11 19.61 16.71
CA ARG A 172 -10.89 20.04 15.33
C ARG A 172 -11.63 19.17 14.32
N ASP A 173 -11.89 19.77 13.16
CA ASP A 173 -12.32 19.01 11.98
C ASP A 173 -11.18 18.10 11.51
N VAL A 174 -11.54 16.88 11.11
CA VAL A 174 -10.63 15.90 10.52
C VAL A 174 -11.29 15.30 9.29
N PHE A 175 -10.50 14.87 8.31
CA PHE A 175 -11.08 14.25 7.14
C PHE A 175 -11.65 12.85 7.47
N LYS A 176 -10.93 12.10 8.29
CA LYS A 176 -11.23 10.71 8.64
C LYS A 176 -11.12 10.48 10.15
N LEU A 177 -12.08 9.73 10.70
CA LEU A 177 -12.04 9.12 12.03
C LEU A 177 -11.80 7.61 11.88
N SER A 178 -11.22 6.97 12.91
CA SER A 178 -11.01 5.51 12.91
C SER A 178 -12.33 4.77 13.15
N SER A 179 -12.54 3.63 12.49
CA SER A 179 -13.66 2.74 12.79
C SER A 179 -13.58 2.08 14.16
N ALA A 180 -12.41 2.14 14.83
CA ALA A 180 -12.22 1.59 16.17
C ALA A 180 -13.21 2.20 17.18
N CYS A 181 -13.47 3.51 17.08
CA CYS A 181 -14.56 4.15 17.81
C CYS A 181 -15.04 5.41 17.08
N MET A 182 -16.32 5.45 16.72
CA MET A 182 -16.95 6.59 16.05
C MET A 182 -18.42 6.71 16.42
N LEU A 183 -18.82 7.90 16.86
CA LEU A 183 -20.21 8.28 17.10
C LEU A 183 -20.74 9.03 15.87
N VAL A 184 -21.81 8.53 15.25
CA VAL A 184 -22.42 9.10 14.04
C VAL A 184 -23.90 9.36 14.30
N ARG A 185 -24.44 10.43 13.74
CA ARG A 185 -25.89 10.67 13.78
C ARG A 185 -26.65 9.54 13.06
N ALA A 186 -27.70 9.03 13.69
CA ALA A 186 -28.44 7.89 13.17
C ALA A 186 -29.15 8.20 11.84
N ASP A 187 -29.71 9.40 11.70
CA ASP A 187 -30.30 9.91 10.46
C ASP A 187 -29.28 9.94 9.33
N LEU A 188 -28.11 10.52 9.57
CA LEU A 188 -27.04 10.64 8.58
C LEU A 188 -26.48 9.28 8.17
N PHE A 189 -26.26 8.37 9.14
CA PHE A 189 -25.78 7.02 8.85
C PHE A 189 -26.78 6.24 7.97
N ARG A 190 -28.08 6.43 8.18
CA ARG A 190 -29.13 5.87 7.30
C ARG A 190 -29.13 6.53 5.92
N THR A 191 -28.99 7.85 5.83
CA THR A 191 -28.93 8.59 4.57
C THR A 191 -27.80 8.10 3.67
N VAL A 192 -26.62 7.85 4.24
CA VAL A 192 -25.48 7.31 3.49
C VAL A 192 -25.52 5.79 3.34
N LYS A 193 -26.54 5.09 3.86
CA LYS A 193 -26.71 3.62 3.82
C LYS A 193 -25.57 2.84 4.49
N GLY A 194 -25.00 3.40 5.56
CA GLY A 194 -24.00 2.74 6.39
C GLY A 194 -22.61 2.58 5.76
N PHE A 195 -21.85 1.57 6.18
CA PHE A 195 -20.54 1.24 5.63
C PHE A 195 -20.66 0.52 4.28
N THR A 196 -19.67 0.69 3.39
CA THR A 196 -19.61 -0.07 2.15
C THR A 196 -19.08 -1.49 2.41
N GLU A 197 -19.94 -2.49 2.25
CA GLU A 197 -19.64 -3.88 2.59
C GLU A 197 -18.52 -4.50 1.75
N SER A 198 -18.30 -4.01 0.53
CA SER A 198 -17.18 -4.46 -0.32
C SER A 198 -15.80 -4.03 0.20
N LEU A 199 -15.73 -3.20 1.25
CA LEU A 199 -14.48 -2.67 1.83
C LEU A 199 -14.15 -3.33 3.18
N ALA A 200 -14.42 -4.63 3.33
CA ALA A 200 -14.38 -5.33 4.62
C ALA A 200 -13.04 -5.24 5.37
N THR A 201 -11.90 -5.20 4.67
CA THR A 201 -10.56 -5.27 5.28
C THR A 201 -9.91 -3.91 5.54
N SER A 202 -10.16 -2.91 4.68
CA SER A 202 -9.48 -1.61 4.75
C SER A 202 -10.29 -0.52 4.04
N GLY A 203 -10.17 0.72 4.51
CA GLY A 203 -10.73 1.91 3.86
C GLY A 203 -12.23 2.13 4.05
N ALA A 204 -12.93 1.27 4.79
CA ALA A 204 -14.35 1.46 5.09
C ALA A 204 -14.61 2.74 5.92
N ASP A 205 -13.68 3.08 6.81
CA ASP A 205 -13.69 4.30 7.62
C ASP A 205 -13.46 5.56 6.77
N LEU A 206 -12.48 5.52 5.85
CA LEU A 206 -12.24 6.58 4.87
C LEU A 206 -13.44 6.81 3.96
N ASP A 207 -13.99 5.73 3.41
CA ASP A 207 -15.14 5.77 2.51
C ASP A 207 -16.39 6.33 3.22
N LEU A 208 -16.69 5.86 4.43
CA LEU A 208 -17.78 6.41 5.23
C LEU A 208 -17.59 7.90 5.49
N CYS A 209 -16.45 8.33 6.07
CA CYS A 209 -16.22 9.73 6.40
C CYS A 209 -16.31 10.64 5.17
N TRP A 210 -15.80 10.20 4.03
CA TRP A 210 -15.91 10.94 2.77
C TRP A 210 -17.36 11.05 2.30
N ARG A 211 -18.16 9.99 2.42
CA ARG A 211 -19.61 10.06 2.13
C ARG A 211 -20.37 10.97 3.11
N LEU A 212 -19.98 11.02 4.38
CA LEU A 212 -20.52 12.00 5.34
C LEU A 212 -20.21 13.43 4.90
N HIS A 213 -18.96 13.73 4.53
CA HIS A 213 -18.58 15.06 3.99
C HIS A 213 -19.36 15.41 2.72
N ALA A 214 -19.60 14.43 1.84
CA ALA A 214 -20.40 14.64 0.63
C ALA A 214 -21.88 14.91 0.91
N ALA A 215 -22.40 14.41 2.04
CA ALA A 215 -23.72 14.72 2.56
C ALA A 215 -23.74 16.00 3.42
N GLY A 216 -22.71 16.85 3.36
CA GLY A 216 -22.66 18.14 4.05
C GLY A 216 -22.33 18.05 5.54
N ALA A 217 -21.99 16.87 6.05
CA ALA A 217 -21.70 16.68 7.45
C ALA A 217 -20.26 17.01 7.82
N ARG A 218 -20.06 17.57 9.02
CA ARG A 218 -18.73 17.75 9.62
C ARG A 218 -18.30 16.50 10.36
N VAL A 219 -17.01 16.19 10.27
CA VAL A 219 -16.35 15.07 10.96
C VAL A 219 -15.31 15.65 11.90
N VAL A 220 -15.42 15.37 13.19
CA VAL A 220 -14.67 16.07 14.25
C VAL A 220 -14.01 15.07 15.20
N VAL A 221 -12.74 15.32 15.57
CA VAL A 221 -12.13 14.59 16.68
C VAL A 221 -12.38 15.33 17.99
N VAL A 222 -12.67 14.60 19.06
CA VAL A 222 -12.95 15.11 20.41
C VAL A 222 -11.88 14.56 21.35
N PRO A 223 -10.72 15.24 21.49
CA PRO A 223 -9.59 14.66 22.20
C PRO A 223 -9.79 14.46 23.71
N ALA A 224 -10.74 15.19 24.30
CA ALA A 224 -11.14 15.03 25.70
C ALA A 224 -11.82 13.68 25.95
N ALA A 225 -12.50 13.10 24.96
CA ALA A 225 -13.00 11.74 25.03
C ALA A 225 -11.85 10.78 24.72
N ILE A 226 -11.52 9.90 25.67
CA ILE A 226 -10.39 8.97 25.54
C ILE A 226 -10.91 7.55 25.34
N ALA A 227 -10.31 6.83 24.40
CA ALA A 227 -10.50 5.40 24.24
C ALA A 227 -9.14 4.70 24.12
N ARG A 228 -8.96 3.63 24.88
CA ARG A 228 -7.82 2.73 24.71
C ARG A 228 -8.17 1.69 23.66
N HIS A 229 -7.30 1.53 22.67
CA HIS A 229 -7.51 0.59 21.59
C HIS A 229 -6.31 -0.36 21.52
N LYS A 230 -6.60 -1.66 21.53
CA LYS A 230 -5.61 -2.70 21.35
C LYS A 230 -5.64 -3.04 19.88
N GLU A 231 -4.81 -2.35 19.10
CA GLU A 231 -4.67 -2.66 17.68
C GLU A 231 -4.33 -4.14 17.53
N ASN A 232 -5.32 -4.93 17.12
CA ASN A 232 -5.09 -6.32 16.86
C ASN A 232 -4.12 -6.41 15.69
N SER A 233 -2.85 -6.59 16.04
CA SER A 233 -1.75 -6.92 15.16
C SER A 233 -1.91 -8.36 14.62
N THR A 234 -3.14 -8.87 14.52
CA THR A 234 -3.46 -10.13 13.84
C THR A 234 -3.29 -10.02 12.31
N MET A 235 -2.97 -8.83 11.79
CA MET A 235 -2.36 -8.66 10.46
C MET A 235 -0.85 -8.94 10.41
N SER A 236 -0.22 -9.41 11.49
CA SER A 236 1.21 -9.77 11.54
C SER A 236 1.44 -11.29 11.54
N LEU A 237 0.76 -12.03 10.66
CA LEU A 237 1.05 -13.43 10.42
C LEU A 237 1.21 -13.68 8.91
N ALA A 238 2.40 -14.12 8.52
CA ALA A 238 2.92 -14.37 7.17
C ALA A 238 3.17 -13.12 6.29
N SER A 239 4.41 -12.97 5.79
CA SER A 239 4.80 -11.86 4.89
C SER A 239 3.97 -11.78 3.59
N ASP A 240 3.37 -12.90 3.18
CA ASP A 240 2.45 -12.94 2.04
C ASP A 240 1.11 -12.24 2.35
N MET A 241 0.57 -12.41 3.56
CA MET A 241 -0.68 -11.75 3.97
C MET A 241 -0.48 -10.25 4.19
N VAL A 242 0.69 -9.81 4.66
CA VAL A 242 1.07 -8.39 4.79
C VAL A 242 1.23 -7.72 3.42
N THR A 243 1.74 -8.45 2.42
CA THR A 243 1.87 -7.92 1.05
C THR A 243 0.52 -7.81 0.37
N ASP A 244 -0.34 -8.82 0.54
CA ASP A 244 -1.69 -8.83 -0.03
C ASP A 244 -2.59 -7.79 0.66
N SER A 245 -2.50 -7.60 1.98
CA SER A 245 -3.25 -6.56 2.69
C SER A 245 -2.87 -5.14 2.27
N ASN A 246 -1.58 -4.88 2.09
CA ASN A 246 -1.09 -3.59 1.57
C ASN A 246 -1.55 -3.35 0.13
N LEU A 247 -1.60 -4.40 -0.70
CA LEU A 247 -2.12 -4.30 -2.06
C LEU A 247 -3.63 -4.00 -2.06
N GLU A 248 -4.41 -4.71 -1.24
CA GLU A 248 -5.85 -4.48 -1.10
C GLU A 248 -6.13 -3.05 -0.62
N ALA A 249 -5.43 -2.58 0.41
CA ALA A 249 -5.56 -1.21 0.92
C ALA A 249 -5.27 -0.16 -0.16
N GLU A 250 -4.20 -0.35 -0.95
CA GLU A 250 -3.86 0.55 -2.04
C GLU A 250 -4.88 0.50 -3.20
N ILE A 251 -5.39 -0.69 -3.55
CA ILE A 251 -6.47 -0.84 -4.54
C ILE A 251 -7.72 -0.08 -4.06
N VAL A 252 -8.13 -0.31 -2.81
CA VAL A 252 -9.29 0.34 -2.21
C VAL A 252 -9.11 1.85 -2.20
N ARG A 253 -7.96 2.37 -1.76
CA ARG A 253 -7.65 3.80 -1.78
C ARG A 253 -7.88 4.39 -3.17
N VAL A 254 -7.25 3.80 -4.16
CA VAL A 254 -7.24 4.29 -5.54
C VAL A 254 -8.64 4.28 -6.14
N GLN A 255 -9.38 3.20 -5.95
CA GLN A 255 -10.74 3.09 -6.44
C GLN A 255 -11.69 4.03 -5.67
N SER A 256 -11.50 4.23 -4.36
CA SER A 256 -12.33 5.13 -3.54
C SER A 256 -12.14 6.59 -3.94
N VAL A 257 -10.91 7.01 -4.25
CA VAL A 257 -10.66 8.35 -4.80
C VAL A 257 -11.41 8.56 -6.10
N VAL A 258 -11.40 7.58 -7.02
CA VAL A 258 -12.12 7.66 -8.28
C VAL A 258 -13.63 7.57 -8.09
N ALA A 259 -14.11 6.78 -7.13
CA ALA A 259 -15.53 6.64 -6.84
C ALA A 259 -16.11 7.90 -6.18
N LEU A 260 -15.43 8.48 -5.20
CA LEU A 260 -16.01 9.53 -4.35
C LEU A 260 -15.70 10.96 -4.87
N SER A 261 -14.71 11.10 -5.76
CA SER A 261 -14.41 12.40 -6.42
C SER A 261 -15.51 12.82 -7.40
N SER A 262 -15.69 14.13 -7.57
CA SER A 262 -16.61 14.68 -8.58
C SER A 262 -16.19 14.27 -9.99
N ILE A 263 -17.16 14.01 -10.87
CA ILE A 263 -16.93 13.47 -12.23
C ILE A 263 -16.03 14.39 -13.06
N SER A 264 -16.14 15.71 -12.88
CA SER A 264 -15.33 16.71 -13.57
C SER A 264 -13.87 16.70 -13.13
N GLN A 265 -13.60 16.23 -11.91
CA GLN A 265 -12.27 16.21 -11.32
C GLN A 265 -11.52 14.89 -11.61
N VAL A 266 -12.25 13.79 -11.82
CA VAL A 266 -11.68 12.44 -11.99
C VAL A 266 -10.58 12.37 -13.06
N PRO A 267 -10.76 12.89 -14.31
CA PRO A 267 -9.72 12.78 -15.33
C PRO A 267 -8.39 13.40 -14.91
N PHE A 268 -8.46 14.56 -14.26
CA PHE A 268 -7.28 15.27 -13.78
C PHE A 268 -6.66 14.56 -12.56
N THR A 269 -7.48 14.11 -11.60
CA THR A 269 -7.00 13.35 -10.44
C THR A 269 -6.29 12.06 -10.85
N VAL A 270 -6.88 11.28 -11.77
CA VAL A 270 -6.29 10.03 -12.28
C VAL A 270 -4.98 10.31 -12.99
N MET A 271 -4.92 11.33 -13.85
CA MET A 271 -3.68 11.75 -14.51
C MET A 271 -2.58 12.09 -13.48
N GLN A 272 -2.92 12.87 -12.45
CA GLN A 272 -1.99 13.21 -11.38
C GLN A 272 -1.53 11.99 -10.57
N MET A 273 -2.45 11.07 -10.27
CA MET A 273 -2.12 9.81 -9.60
C MET A 273 -1.12 8.99 -10.40
N TYR A 274 -1.33 8.83 -11.72
CA TYR A 274 -0.35 8.15 -12.58
C TYR A 274 1.02 8.82 -12.54
N LEU A 275 1.09 10.15 -12.66
CA LEU A 275 2.36 10.88 -12.60
C LEU A 275 3.06 10.70 -11.24
N LEU A 276 2.31 10.77 -10.14
CA LEU A 276 2.85 10.57 -8.79
C LEU A 276 3.29 9.13 -8.56
N THR A 277 2.54 8.14 -9.05
CA THR A 277 2.92 6.73 -8.99
C THR A 277 4.21 6.48 -9.75
N ILE A 278 4.39 7.07 -10.94
CA ILE A 278 5.66 6.96 -11.69
C ILE A 278 6.83 7.49 -10.83
N VAL A 279 6.69 8.68 -10.25
CA VAL A 279 7.71 9.27 -9.38
C VAL A 279 7.98 8.39 -8.16
N ARG A 280 6.92 7.87 -7.51
CA ARG A 280 7.05 6.98 -6.35
C ARG A 280 7.74 5.67 -6.69
N VAL A 281 7.37 5.03 -7.79
CA VAL A 281 8.00 3.79 -8.25
C VAL A 281 9.49 4.02 -8.44
N VAL A 282 9.89 5.12 -9.08
CA VAL A 282 11.31 5.47 -9.21
C VAL A 282 11.98 5.63 -7.84
N LEU A 283 11.38 6.39 -6.93
CA LEU A 283 11.93 6.59 -5.58
C LEU A 283 12.03 5.28 -4.78
N LEU A 284 11.00 4.43 -4.86
CA LEU A 284 10.93 3.14 -4.17
C LEU A 284 11.99 2.19 -4.73
N LEU A 285 12.13 2.09 -6.06
CA LEU A 285 13.19 1.30 -6.70
C LEU A 285 14.59 1.79 -6.29
N VAL A 286 14.81 3.11 -6.28
CA VAL A 286 16.07 3.73 -5.86
C VAL A 286 16.38 3.46 -4.37
N THR A 287 15.36 3.41 -3.52
CA THR A 287 15.53 3.01 -2.11
C THR A 287 15.59 1.49 -1.90
N GLY A 288 15.39 0.70 -2.96
CA GLY A 288 15.42 -0.76 -2.91
C GLY A 288 14.11 -1.43 -2.48
N ARG A 289 13.02 -0.68 -2.32
CA ARG A 289 11.69 -1.16 -1.90
C ARG A 289 10.86 -1.63 -3.09
N THR A 290 11.32 -2.67 -3.78
CA THR A 290 10.70 -3.11 -5.04
C THR A 290 9.29 -3.69 -4.86
N SER A 291 9.03 -4.36 -3.74
CA SER A 291 7.73 -4.97 -3.45
C SER A 291 6.64 -3.90 -3.32
N GLN A 292 6.94 -2.81 -2.59
CA GLN A 292 6.06 -1.64 -2.48
C GLN A 292 5.86 -0.93 -3.83
N ALA A 293 6.92 -0.83 -4.65
CA ALA A 293 6.81 -0.26 -6.00
C ALA A 293 5.85 -1.08 -6.88
N LEU A 294 5.90 -2.41 -6.77
CA LEU A 294 5.01 -3.30 -7.52
C LEU A 294 3.56 -3.18 -7.04
N ILE A 295 3.34 -3.01 -5.73
CA ILE A 295 2.01 -2.76 -5.17
C ILE A 295 1.39 -1.49 -5.77
N GLU A 296 2.12 -0.37 -5.76
CA GLU A 296 1.66 0.91 -6.31
C GLU A 296 1.28 0.80 -7.81
N VAL A 297 2.08 0.08 -8.60
CA VAL A 297 1.78 -0.16 -10.02
C VAL A 297 0.55 -1.03 -10.19
N ARG A 298 0.45 -2.13 -9.42
CA ARG A 298 -0.70 -3.05 -9.48
C ARG A 298 -1.99 -2.36 -9.07
N ALA A 299 -1.96 -1.53 -8.04
CA ALA A 299 -3.10 -0.75 -7.59
C ALA A 299 -3.61 0.19 -8.70
N MET A 300 -2.72 0.93 -9.36
CA MET A 300 -3.07 1.77 -10.53
C MET A 300 -3.63 0.95 -11.70
N TRP A 301 -3.03 -0.21 -11.98
CA TRP A 301 -3.47 -1.08 -13.06
C TRP A 301 -4.83 -1.72 -12.78
N SER A 302 -5.26 -1.80 -11.52
CA SER A 302 -6.55 -2.39 -11.14
C SER A 302 -7.77 -1.50 -11.47
N LEU A 303 -7.56 -0.19 -11.71
CA LEU A 303 -8.64 0.78 -11.95
C LEU A 303 -9.65 0.36 -13.04
N PRO A 304 -9.24 -0.11 -14.24
CA PRO A 304 -10.19 -0.53 -15.28
C PRO A 304 -10.99 -1.78 -14.90
N PHE A 305 -10.46 -2.62 -14.01
CA PHE A 305 -11.12 -3.85 -13.57
C PHE A 305 -12.15 -3.60 -12.45
N GLY A 306 -12.00 -2.50 -11.70
CA GLY A 306 -12.93 -2.09 -10.64
C GLY A 306 -14.09 -1.21 -11.09
N LEU A 307 -14.30 -1.01 -12.40
CA LEU A 307 -15.29 -0.03 -12.91
C LEU A 307 -16.72 -0.30 -12.44
N GLY A 308 -17.11 -1.56 -12.23
CA GLY A 308 -18.44 -1.92 -11.70
C GLY A 308 -18.67 -1.39 -10.30
N ASP A 309 -17.77 -1.69 -9.36
CA ASP A 309 -17.86 -1.22 -7.97
C ASP A 309 -17.66 0.30 -7.86
N ILE A 310 -16.78 0.88 -8.68
CA ILE A 310 -16.61 2.35 -8.77
C ILE A 310 -17.93 2.99 -9.20
N ARG A 311 -18.60 2.45 -10.21
CA ARG A 311 -19.87 3.00 -10.69
C ARG A 311 -20.98 2.83 -9.66
N ARG A 312 -21.10 1.66 -9.03
CA ARG A 312 -22.08 1.42 -7.96
C ARG A 312 -21.93 2.46 -6.85
N ARG A 313 -20.72 2.64 -6.32
CA ARG A 313 -20.45 3.63 -5.25
C ARG A 313 -20.69 5.07 -5.68
N ARG A 314 -20.46 5.40 -6.96
CA ARG A 314 -20.79 6.73 -7.51
C ARG A 314 -22.29 6.97 -7.56
N ASP A 315 -23.04 5.96 -8.02
CA ASP A 315 -24.49 6.04 -8.12
C ASP A 315 -25.10 6.16 -6.72
N GLU A 316 -24.65 5.34 -5.76
CA GLU A 316 -25.02 5.43 -4.34
C GLU A 316 -24.74 6.81 -3.75
N LEU A 317 -23.51 7.33 -3.93
CA LEU A 317 -23.14 8.67 -3.45
C LEU A 317 -23.99 9.77 -4.08
N SER A 318 -24.35 9.64 -5.36
CA SER A 318 -25.07 10.67 -6.09
C SER A 318 -26.49 10.90 -5.55
N GLU A 319 -27.11 9.89 -4.93
CA GLU A 319 -28.44 9.99 -4.34
C GLU A 319 -28.51 10.94 -3.14
N HIS A 320 -27.39 11.07 -2.41
CA HIS A 320 -27.34 11.80 -1.14
C HIS A 320 -26.19 12.82 -1.09
N ARG A 321 -25.69 13.24 -2.26
CA ARG A 321 -24.65 14.26 -2.36
C ARG A 321 -25.29 15.65 -2.26
N GLU A 322 -24.99 16.33 -1.17
CA GLU A 322 -25.40 17.73 -0.95
C GLU A 322 -24.29 18.71 -1.32
N VAL A 323 -23.03 18.28 -1.22
CA VAL A 323 -21.84 19.15 -1.36
C VAL A 323 -21.08 18.89 -2.67
N ASP A 324 -20.63 19.97 -3.32
CA ASP A 324 -19.83 19.86 -4.53
C ASP A 324 -18.43 19.28 -4.25
N GLY A 325 -17.83 18.65 -5.26
CA GLY A 325 -16.49 18.07 -5.11
C GLY A 325 -15.39 19.07 -4.86
N SER A 326 -15.59 20.36 -5.19
CA SER A 326 -14.63 21.41 -4.87
C SER A 326 -14.53 21.69 -3.37
N GLU A 327 -15.65 21.65 -2.64
CA GLU A 327 -15.71 21.85 -1.19
C GLU A 327 -15.06 20.67 -0.45
N ILE A 328 -15.35 19.43 -0.85
CA ILE A 328 -14.70 18.24 -0.26
C ILE A 328 -13.17 18.29 -0.50
N ARG A 329 -12.75 18.74 -1.69
CA ARG A 329 -11.32 18.90 -2.02
C ARG A 329 -10.65 20.02 -1.22
N ALA A 330 -11.41 20.99 -0.70
CA ALA A 330 -10.89 22.03 0.18
C ALA A 330 -10.60 21.50 1.59
N LEU A 331 -11.29 20.44 2.02
CA LEU A 331 -11.01 19.71 3.27
C LEU A 331 -9.77 18.81 3.15
N GLN A 332 -9.38 18.46 1.93
CA GLN A 332 -8.21 17.62 1.67
C GLN A 332 -6.91 18.44 1.64
N LEU A 333 -5.83 17.83 2.11
CA LEU A 333 -4.51 18.47 2.09
C LEU A 333 -4.07 18.77 0.65
N SER A 334 -3.56 20.00 0.47
CA SER A 334 -2.87 20.37 -0.77
C SER A 334 -1.46 19.77 -0.78
N GLY A 335 -1.16 18.94 -1.78
CA GLY A 335 0.15 18.32 -1.94
C GLY A 335 0.07 16.79 -1.85
N SER A 336 1.21 16.14 -1.65
CA SER A 336 1.26 14.69 -1.44
C SER A 336 1.61 14.39 0.02
N SER A 337 0.66 13.79 0.74
CA SER A 337 0.83 13.33 2.13
C SER A 337 2.02 12.38 2.26
N TYR A 338 2.30 11.60 1.21
CA TYR A 338 3.47 10.72 1.17
C TYR A 338 4.80 11.45 1.28
N VAL A 339 4.96 12.56 0.55
CA VAL A 339 6.20 13.37 0.61
C VAL A 339 6.33 14.01 1.98
N THR A 340 5.23 14.53 2.53
CA THR A 340 5.17 15.10 3.87
C THR A 340 5.56 14.06 4.93
N ALA A 341 4.98 12.86 4.88
CA ALA A 341 5.29 11.75 5.78
C ALA A 341 6.75 11.29 5.64
N TYR A 342 7.29 11.28 4.41
CA TYR A 342 8.71 10.98 4.18
C TYR A 342 9.62 12.03 4.84
N VAL A 343 9.29 13.32 4.71
CA VAL A 343 10.03 14.42 5.34
C VAL A 343 9.93 14.37 6.87
N ARG A 344 8.74 14.13 7.44
CA ARG A 344 8.53 13.96 8.89
C ARG A 344 9.36 12.81 9.44
N ARG A 345 9.28 11.62 8.82
CA ARG A 345 10.09 10.45 9.20
C ARG A 345 11.59 10.75 9.19
N LYS A 346 12.05 11.53 8.23
CA LYS A 346 13.45 11.95 8.11
C LYS A 346 13.87 12.95 9.19
N ALA A 347 13.03 13.93 9.53
CA ALA A 347 13.28 14.86 10.62
C ALA A 347 13.37 14.12 11.97
N ARG A 348 12.47 13.15 12.20
CA ARG A 348 12.50 12.29 13.38
C ARG A 348 13.78 11.46 13.46
N ARG A 349 14.18 10.80 12.37
CA ARG A 349 15.47 10.07 12.32
C ARG A 349 16.67 10.96 12.58
N ALA A 350 16.66 12.20 12.11
CA ALA A 350 17.72 13.17 12.40
C ALA A 350 17.77 13.54 13.89
N GLY A 351 16.60 13.72 14.54
CA GLY A 351 16.52 13.95 15.99
C GLY A 351 16.99 12.75 16.83
N ILE A 352 16.57 11.53 16.46
CA ILE A 352 16.98 10.28 17.15
C ILE A 352 18.49 10.00 16.94
N SER A 353 19.02 10.31 15.75
CA SER A 353 20.47 10.19 15.47
C SER A 353 21.30 11.15 16.32
N GLN A 354 20.71 12.25 16.82
CA GLN A 354 21.39 13.20 17.70
C GLN A 354 21.40 12.71 19.16
N SER A 355 20.43 11.87 19.57
CA SER A 355 20.37 11.27 20.91
C SER A 355 21.11 9.94 21.04
N GLN A 356 21.35 9.22 19.93
CA GLN A 356 22.06 7.93 19.91
C GLN A 356 23.43 8.04 19.21
N ALA A 357 24.30 8.92 19.70
CA ALA A 357 25.71 8.93 19.31
C ALA A 357 26.54 8.07 20.28
N SER A 358 26.38 6.74 20.20
CA SER A 358 27.29 5.77 20.81
C SER A 358 27.21 4.43 20.05
N GLY A 359 28.21 4.16 19.20
CA GLY A 359 28.61 2.80 18.82
C GLY A 359 27.99 2.14 17.58
N VAL A 360 27.34 2.85 16.66
CA VAL A 360 26.70 2.20 15.48
C VAL A 360 27.46 2.49 14.18
N VAL A 361 27.70 1.41 13.40
CA VAL A 361 28.27 1.43 12.05
C VAL A 361 27.60 2.51 11.20
N HIS A 362 28.39 3.40 10.59
CA HIS A 362 27.89 4.50 9.77
C HIS A 362 27.14 3.97 8.55
N GLU A 363 25.81 3.99 8.63
CA GLU A 363 24.95 3.69 7.50
C GLU A 363 24.87 4.90 6.56
N ALA A 364 25.02 4.68 5.25
CA ALA A 364 24.89 5.76 4.27
C ALA A 364 23.45 6.32 4.30
N PRO A 365 23.28 7.67 4.35
CA PRO A 365 21.95 8.27 4.42
C PRO A 365 21.17 7.97 3.13
N PRO A 366 19.82 7.89 3.15
CA PRO A 366 19.03 7.61 1.94
C PRO A 366 19.26 8.63 0.81
N ARG A 367 19.72 9.85 1.15
CA ARG A 367 20.16 10.86 0.19
C ARG A 367 21.30 10.41 -0.71
N SER A 368 22.26 9.63 -0.21
CA SER A 368 23.39 9.18 -1.03
C SER A 368 22.95 8.25 -2.14
N SER A 369 21.91 7.42 -1.92
CA SER A 369 21.31 6.59 -2.97
C SER A 369 20.68 7.46 -4.07
N TYR A 370 19.91 8.49 -3.70
CA TYR A 370 19.34 9.41 -4.70
C TYR A 370 20.41 10.17 -5.48
N VAL A 371 21.42 10.72 -4.78
CA VAL A 371 22.53 11.44 -5.42
C VAL A 371 23.28 10.53 -6.36
N MET A 372 23.56 9.28 -5.95
CA MET A 372 24.20 8.28 -6.80
C MET A 372 23.35 8.01 -8.05
N TRP A 373 22.07 7.64 -7.91
CA TRP A 373 21.21 7.33 -9.05
C TRP A 373 21.01 8.52 -9.99
N ILE A 374 20.81 9.74 -9.46
CA ILE A 374 20.71 10.96 -10.25
C ILE A 374 22.01 11.21 -11.02
N SER A 375 23.17 11.12 -10.35
CA SER A 375 24.47 11.35 -10.99
C SER A 375 24.74 10.33 -12.09
N LEU A 376 24.41 9.07 -11.83
CA LEU A 376 24.65 7.95 -12.72
C LEU A 376 23.71 7.97 -13.94
N LEU A 377 22.42 8.29 -13.73
CA LEU A 377 21.48 8.51 -14.83
C LEU A 377 21.79 9.77 -15.62
N LEU A 378 22.21 10.86 -14.97
CA LEU A 378 22.62 12.10 -15.66
C LEU A 378 23.85 11.83 -16.54
N LEU A 379 24.87 11.17 -16.00
CA LEU A 379 26.07 10.79 -16.74
C LEU A 379 25.71 9.86 -17.90
N PHE A 380 24.80 8.92 -17.69
CA PHE A 380 24.28 8.04 -18.74
C PHE A 380 23.60 8.81 -19.86
N VAL A 381 22.64 9.70 -19.54
CA VAL A 381 21.88 10.48 -20.52
C VAL A 381 22.82 11.42 -21.30
N ILE A 382 23.77 12.07 -20.61
CA ILE A 382 24.78 12.92 -21.26
C ILE A 382 25.69 12.10 -22.19
N GLY A 383 26.10 10.91 -21.77
CA GLY A 383 26.96 10.01 -22.55
C GLY A 383 26.26 9.35 -23.73
N SER A 384 24.96 9.06 -23.60
CA SER A 384 24.12 8.43 -24.63
C SER A 384 23.32 9.42 -25.47
N ARG A 385 23.49 10.74 -25.26
CA ARG A 385 22.74 11.79 -25.96
C ARG A 385 22.72 11.65 -27.48
N SER A 386 23.82 11.21 -28.09
CA SER A 386 23.90 11.04 -29.53
C SER A 386 23.05 9.86 -30.02
N LEU A 387 22.85 8.83 -29.20
CA LEU A 387 21.96 7.71 -29.51
C LEU A 387 20.50 8.13 -29.46
N PHE A 388 20.12 8.99 -28.51
CA PHE A 388 18.76 9.53 -28.42
C PHE A 388 18.43 10.51 -29.55
N VAL A 389 19.38 11.36 -29.95
CA VAL A 389 19.17 12.39 -30.99
C VAL A 389 19.28 11.80 -32.41
N ASN A 390 20.29 10.97 -32.66
CA ASN A 390 20.60 10.48 -34.00
C ASN A 390 20.14 9.03 -34.24
N GLY A 391 19.62 8.36 -33.21
CA GLY A 391 19.33 6.93 -33.24
C GLY A 391 20.58 6.05 -33.07
N VAL A 392 20.36 4.76 -32.89
CA VAL A 392 21.42 3.76 -32.79
C VAL A 392 22.06 3.54 -34.16
N VAL A 393 23.39 3.62 -34.22
CA VAL A 393 24.15 3.39 -35.46
C VAL A 393 24.05 1.92 -35.87
N SER A 394 23.91 1.67 -37.16
CA SER A 394 23.80 0.32 -37.71
C SER A 394 25.18 -0.35 -37.76
N VAL A 395 25.55 -1.02 -36.65
CA VAL A 395 26.82 -1.76 -36.52
C VAL A 395 26.53 -3.16 -36.00
N GLY A 396 27.21 -4.18 -36.53
CA GLY A 396 27.08 -5.56 -36.07
C GLY A 396 25.63 -6.06 -36.13
N GLN A 397 25.09 -6.45 -34.97
CA GLN A 397 23.73 -6.94 -34.79
C GLN A 397 22.69 -5.82 -34.57
N PHE A 398 23.09 -4.55 -34.48
CA PHE A 398 22.20 -3.39 -34.30
C PHE A 398 21.61 -2.89 -35.62
N ALA A 399 21.19 -3.81 -36.48
CA ALA A 399 20.50 -3.47 -37.70
C ALA A 399 19.16 -2.78 -37.38
N PRO A 400 18.82 -1.67 -38.06
CA PRO A 400 17.61 -0.90 -37.77
C PRO A 400 16.37 -1.74 -38.09
N PHE A 401 15.36 -1.66 -37.22
CA PHE A 401 14.05 -2.25 -37.46
C PHE A 401 13.31 -1.43 -38.53
N ARG A 402 13.60 -1.71 -39.81
CA ARG A 402 13.05 -0.95 -40.96
C ARG A 402 11.58 -1.23 -41.25
N GLY A 403 11.01 -2.29 -40.67
CA GLY A 403 9.63 -2.72 -40.90
C GLY A 403 8.71 -2.53 -39.70
N SER A 404 7.40 -2.68 -39.92
CA SER A 404 6.38 -2.68 -38.86
C SER A 404 6.52 -3.90 -37.93
N ALA A 405 5.91 -3.87 -36.74
CA ALA A 405 5.88 -5.01 -35.81
C ALA A 405 5.41 -6.31 -36.49
N ARG A 406 4.44 -6.20 -37.41
CA ARG A 406 3.93 -7.32 -38.21
C ARG A 406 4.99 -7.89 -39.15
N GLU A 407 5.84 -7.05 -39.72
CA GLU A 407 6.93 -7.48 -40.61
C GLU A 407 8.07 -8.14 -39.84
N LEU A 408 8.35 -7.72 -38.59
CA LEU A 408 9.29 -8.44 -37.73
C LEU A 408 8.80 -9.85 -37.40
N VAL A 409 7.50 -10.00 -37.08
CA VAL A 409 6.89 -11.31 -36.84
C VAL A 409 6.88 -12.17 -38.11
N ALA A 410 6.56 -11.58 -39.27
CA ALA A 410 6.61 -12.27 -40.56
C ALA A 410 8.04 -12.70 -40.94
N SER A 411 9.05 -11.88 -40.61
CA SER A 411 10.46 -12.20 -40.84
C SER A 411 10.97 -13.32 -39.92
N TYR A 412 10.43 -13.39 -38.69
CA TYR A 412 10.66 -14.52 -37.80
C TYR A 412 10.07 -15.81 -38.36
N ALA A 413 8.82 -15.77 -38.85
CA ALA A 413 8.15 -16.93 -39.43
C ALA A 413 8.77 -17.39 -40.77
N SER A 414 9.34 -16.46 -41.55
CA SER A 414 9.95 -16.77 -42.85
C SER A 414 11.35 -17.40 -42.73
N GLY A 415 12.00 -17.31 -41.57
CA GLY A 415 13.37 -17.78 -41.35
C GLY A 415 14.44 -16.99 -42.14
N TRP A 416 14.06 -15.95 -42.89
CA TRP A 416 14.95 -15.16 -43.73
C TRP A 416 15.13 -13.74 -43.16
N TRP A 417 16.38 -13.35 -42.89
CA TRP A 417 16.73 -12.03 -42.35
C TRP A 417 17.56 -11.22 -43.34
N GLY A 418 16.95 -10.19 -43.93
CA GLY A 418 17.61 -9.31 -44.91
C GLY A 418 18.27 -8.07 -44.31
N ALA A 419 18.34 -7.91 -42.99
CA ALA A 419 18.77 -6.64 -42.37
C ALA A 419 20.30 -6.53 -42.15
N GLY A 420 21.11 -7.47 -42.62
CA GLY A 420 22.57 -7.45 -42.50
C GLY A 420 23.31 -6.89 -43.73
N PHE A 421 24.58 -6.53 -43.57
CA PHE A 421 25.51 -6.14 -44.65
C PHE A 421 25.91 -7.34 -45.55
N GLY A 422 24.94 -8.09 -46.06
CA GLY A 422 25.18 -9.25 -46.94
C GLY A 422 25.70 -10.51 -46.25
N GLN A 423 25.67 -10.58 -44.92
CA GLN A 423 26.00 -11.77 -44.13
C GLN A 423 24.74 -12.59 -43.84
N VAL A 424 24.80 -13.91 -44.05
CA VAL A 424 23.72 -14.84 -43.72
C VAL A 424 23.97 -15.37 -42.31
N SER A 425 23.34 -14.78 -41.30
CA SER A 425 23.38 -15.27 -39.92
C SER A 425 22.02 -15.84 -39.52
N ALA A 426 22.01 -16.91 -38.73
CA ALA A 426 20.78 -17.43 -38.13
C ALA A 426 20.08 -16.31 -37.34
N LEU A 427 18.78 -16.18 -37.54
CA LEU A 427 17.96 -15.17 -36.90
C LEU A 427 17.98 -15.38 -35.36
N PRO A 428 18.37 -14.38 -34.55
CA PRO A 428 18.15 -14.47 -33.11
C PRO A 428 16.66 -14.68 -32.86
N THR A 429 16.30 -15.79 -32.20
CA THR A 429 14.89 -16.16 -31.95
C THR A 429 14.20 -15.11 -31.07
N GLY A 430 14.97 -14.29 -30.35
CA GLY A 430 14.51 -13.13 -29.59
C GLY A 430 13.93 -11.96 -30.42
N ILE A 431 14.06 -11.92 -31.75
CA ILE A 431 13.47 -10.83 -32.57
C ILE A 431 11.93 -10.80 -32.47
N ALA A 432 11.29 -11.96 -32.28
CA ALA A 432 9.86 -12.04 -32.01
C ALA A 432 9.48 -11.35 -30.68
N LEU A 433 10.35 -11.39 -29.67
CA LEU A 433 10.16 -10.69 -28.40
C LEU A 433 10.32 -9.17 -28.54
N ILE A 434 11.17 -8.70 -29.46
CA ILE A 434 11.28 -7.26 -29.74
C ILE A 434 10.00 -6.74 -30.40
N ALA A 435 9.35 -7.55 -31.26
CA ALA A 435 8.13 -7.15 -31.94
C ALA A 435 6.96 -6.85 -30.97
N THR A 436 6.87 -7.54 -29.84
CA THR A 436 5.86 -7.22 -28.79
C THR A 436 6.16 -5.90 -28.10
N GLY A 437 7.42 -5.50 -28.03
CA GLY A 437 7.86 -4.20 -27.52
C GLY A 437 7.36 -3.01 -28.35
N ALA A 438 7.00 -3.20 -29.62
CA ALA A 438 6.47 -2.12 -30.47
C ALA A 438 5.15 -1.52 -29.94
N ILE A 439 4.40 -2.27 -29.11
CA ILE A 439 3.21 -1.76 -28.42
C ILE A 439 3.59 -0.63 -27.48
N THR A 440 4.72 -0.75 -26.78
CA THR A 440 5.20 0.25 -25.79
C THR A 440 5.61 1.56 -26.45
N THR A 441 6.01 1.53 -27.72
CA THR A 441 6.44 2.72 -28.46
C THR A 441 5.40 3.21 -29.47
N LEU A 442 4.15 2.73 -29.37
CA LEU A 442 3.05 3.07 -30.27
C LEU A 442 3.42 2.85 -31.75
N GLY A 443 4.20 1.81 -32.05
CA GLY A 443 4.63 1.48 -33.41
C GLY A 443 5.85 2.27 -33.90
N ASN A 444 6.45 3.14 -33.09
CA ASN A 444 7.71 3.80 -33.45
C ASN A 444 8.89 2.82 -33.26
N MET A 445 9.31 2.21 -34.36
CA MET A 445 10.35 1.18 -34.38
C MET A 445 11.76 1.75 -34.18
N GLY A 446 12.00 3.00 -34.56
CA GLY A 446 13.27 3.69 -34.30
C GLY A 446 13.44 4.04 -32.82
N LEU A 447 12.35 4.49 -32.17
CA LEU A 447 12.31 4.70 -30.73
C LEU A 447 12.51 3.37 -29.99
N LEU A 448 11.81 2.30 -30.42
CA LEU A 448 11.96 0.97 -29.85
C LEU A 448 13.40 0.48 -29.90
N HIS A 449 14.04 0.58 -31.08
CA HIS A 449 15.44 0.20 -31.25
C HIS A 449 16.36 0.96 -30.28
N THR A 450 16.16 2.27 -30.16
CA THR A 450 16.98 3.12 -29.30
C THR A 450 16.77 2.81 -27.81
N LEU A 451 15.52 2.62 -27.38
CA LEU A 451 15.19 2.27 -26.01
C LEU A 451 15.69 0.88 -25.64
N SER A 452 15.56 -0.11 -26.53
CA SER A 452 16.04 -1.47 -26.30
C SER A 452 17.56 -1.53 -26.09
N VAL A 453 18.34 -0.66 -26.74
CA VAL A 453 19.79 -0.57 -26.50
C VAL A 453 20.11 0.24 -25.24
N CYS A 454 19.46 1.40 -25.04
CA CYS A 454 19.79 2.31 -23.96
C CYS A 454 19.28 1.85 -22.58
N LEU A 455 18.20 1.07 -22.50
CA LEU A 455 17.66 0.62 -21.21
C LEU A 455 18.42 -0.58 -20.62
N LEU A 456 19.09 -1.39 -21.44
CA LEU A 456 19.80 -2.59 -20.97
C LEU A 456 20.89 -2.30 -19.93
N PRO A 457 21.76 -1.28 -20.09
CA PRO A 457 22.68 -0.87 -19.03
C PRO A 457 21.98 -0.54 -17.71
N VAL A 458 20.87 0.20 -17.78
CA VAL A 458 20.09 0.60 -16.60
C VAL A 458 19.45 -0.60 -15.91
N ILE A 459 18.96 -1.59 -16.67
CA ILE A 459 18.45 -2.86 -16.15
C ILE A 459 19.54 -3.62 -15.40
N GLY A 460 20.78 -3.63 -15.90
CA GLY A 460 21.93 -4.22 -15.21
C GLY A 460 22.25 -3.52 -13.89
N TRP A 461 22.21 -2.19 -13.87
CA TRP A 461 22.43 -1.39 -12.66
C TRP A 461 21.39 -1.67 -11.59
N LEU A 462 20.11 -1.77 -11.97
CA LEU A 462 19.02 -2.16 -11.08
C LEU A 462 19.19 -3.59 -10.56
N GLY A 463 19.64 -4.51 -11.42
CA GLY A 463 19.91 -5.89 -11.04
C GLY A 463 21.01 -5.98 -9.98
N VAL A 464 22.13 -5.26 -10.12
CA VAL A 464 23.18 -5.22 -9.10
C VAL A 464 22.71 -4.51 -7.83
N TRP A 465 21.94 -3.43 -7.97
CA TRP A 465 21.36 -2.75 -6.82
C TRP A 465 20.46 -3.67 -5.98
N ARG A 466 19.75 -4.58 -6.65
CA ARG A 466 18.89 -5.60 -6.03
C ARG A 466 19.65 -6.85 -5.59
N PHE A 467 20.78 -7.18 -6.19
CA PHE A 467 21.68 -8.23 -5.69
C PHE A 467 22.40 -7.78 -4.41
N ALA A 468 22.88 -6.53 -4.39
CA ALA A 468 23.70 -5.98 -3.31
C ALA A 468 22.91 -5.70 -2.02
N SER A 469 21.59 -5.86 -1.99
CA SER A 469 20.79 -5.87 -0.75
C SER A 469 21.22 -6.99 0.21
N VAL A 470 21.90 -8.04 -0.28
CA VAL A 470 22.53 -9.07 0.56
C VAL A 470 23.59 -8.51 1.51
N LEU A 471 24.22 -7.38 1.16
CA LEU A 471 25.26 -6.77 2.00
C LEU A 471 24.69 -6.07 3.24
N GLY A 472 23.36 -5.92 3.33
CA GLY A 472 22.67 -5.31 4.48
C GLY A 472 23.02 -3.84 4.75
N THR A 473 23.84 -3.21 3.90
CA THR A 473 24.27 -1.83 4.06
C THR A 473 24.03 -1.04 2.79
N ARG A 474 23.48 0.18 2.92
CA ARG A 474 23.28 1.09 1.79
C ARG A 474 24.60 1.51 1.11
N ALA A 475 25.68 1.63 1.89
CA ALA A 475 27.01 1.89 1.35
C ALA A 475 27.48 0.74 0.43
N GLY A 476 27.25 -0.51 0.85
CA GLY A 476 27.50 -1.70 0.03
C GLY A 476 26.76 -1.62 -1.30
N ARG A 477 25.44 -1.37 -1.27
CA ARG A 477 24.61 -1.24 -2.48
C ARG A 477 25.12 -0.15 -3.44
N ILE A 478 25.43 1.04 -2.92
CA ILE A 478 25.97 2.14 -3.71
C ILE A 478 27.30 1.75 -4.35
N SER A 479 28.23 1.21 -3.57
CA SER A 479 29.56 0.83 -4.06
C SER A 479 29.48 -0.25 -5.14
N SER A 480 28.64 -1.28 -4.96
CA SER A 480 28.45 -2.35 -5.94
C SER A 480 27.84 -1.83 -7.24
N THR A 481 26.81 -0.98 -7.16
CA THR A 481 26.17 -0.41 -8.36
C THR A 481 27.11 0.52 -9.11
N VAL A 482 27.86 1.38 -8.41
CA VAL A 482 28.87 2.25 -9.04
C VAL A 482 29.98 1.43 -9.69
N ALA A 483 30.52 0.42 -8.99
CA ALA A 483 31.54 -0.46 -9.55
C ALA A 483 31.05 -1.20 -10.79
N TYR A 484 29.80 -1.67 -10.78
CA TYR A 484 29.20 -2.36 -11.93
C TYR A 484 28.93 -1.43 -13.11
N ALA A 485 28.49 -0.20 -12.84
CA ALA A 485 28.26 0.80 -13.88
C ALA A 485 29.55 1.29 -14.54
N ALA A 486 30.68 1.24 -13.83
CA ALA A 486 32.00 1.59 -14.37
C ALA A 486 32.58 0.52 -15.32
N VAL A 487 31.97 -0.67 -15.41
CA VAL A 487 32.44 -1.73 -16.30
C VAL A 487 32.34 -1.28 -17.76
N PRO A 488 33.41 -1.40 -18.58
CA PRO A 488 33.42 -0.92 -19.96
C PRO A 488 32.63 -1.80 -20.94
N LEU A 489 32.25 -3.02 -20.52
CA LEU A 489 31.60 -4.04 -21.34
C LEU A 489 30.31 -3.58 -22.05
N PRO A 490 29.31 -2.95 -21.40
CA PRO A 490 28.11 -2.47 -22.08
C PRO A 490 28.45 -1.42 -23.15
N TYR A 491 29.38 -0.50 -22.88
CA TYR A 491 29.77 0.54 -23.82
C TYR A 491 30.51 -0.04 -25.05
N ALA A 492 31.42 -1.00 -24.82
CA ALA A 492 32.10 -1.72 -25.89
C ALA A 492 31.12 -2.57 -26.72
N SER A 493 30.11 -3.17 -26.08
CA SER A 493 29.06 -3.94 -26.75
C SER A 493 28.16 -3.06 -27.60
N ILE A 494 27.84 -1.85 -27.12
CA ILE A 494 27.10 -0.86 -27.91
C ILE A 494 27.91 -0.39 -29.12
N ALA A 495 29.20 -0.09 -28.93
CA ALA A 495 30.07 0.37 -30.00
C ALA A 495 30.33 -0.70 -31.09
N SER A 496 30.39 -1.97 -30.70
CA SER A 496 30.58 -3.11 -31.62
C SER A 496 29.27 -3.74 -32.11
N GLY A 497 28.12 -3.26 -31.63
CA GLY A 497 26.80 -3.74 -32.02
C GLY A 497 26.50 -5.19 -31.62
N ARG A 498 26.82 -5.58 -30.37
CA ARG A 498 26.62 -6.95 -29.88
C ARG A 498 25.43 -7.03 -28.91
N TRP A 499 24.27 -7.49 -29.38
CA TRP A 499 23.06 -7.68 -28.55
C TRP A 499 23.28 -8.68 -27.43
N GLY A 500 23.88 -9.83 -27.72
CA GLY A 500 24.07 -10.91 -26.74
C GLY A 500 24.90 -10.48 -25.54
N ALA A 501 26.01 -9.77 -25.76
CA ALA A 501 26.87 -9.27 -24.68
C ALA A 501 26.18 -8.19 -23.82
N LEU A 502 25.39 -7.31 -24.45
CA LEU A 502 24.66 -6.26 -23.75
C LEU A 502 23.49 -6.82 -22.92
N LEU A 503 22.76 -7.81 -23.46
CA LEU A 503 21.71 -8.53 -22.75
C LEU A 503 22.28 -9.30 -21.56
N LEU A 504 23.39 -10.02 -21.76
CA LEU A 504 24.05 -10.76 -20.69
C LEU A 504 24.50 -9.82 -19.55
N TYR A 505 25.08 -8.67 -19.87
CA TYR A 505 25.37 -7.64 -18.86
C TYR A 505 24.09 -7.22 -18.12
N ALA A 506 22.99 -6.95 -18.82
CA ALA A 506 21.75 -6.54 -18.19
C ALA A 506 21.17 -7.61 -17.24
N THR A 507 21.30 -8.91 -17.57
CA THR A 507 20.57 -9.98 -16.88
C THR A 507 21.40 -10.78 -15.89
N VAL A 508 22.73 -10.83 -15.99
CA VAL A 508 23.59 -11.59 -15.05
C VAL A 508 23.30 -11.25 -13.58
N PRO A 509 23.19 -9.96 -13.18
CA PRO A 509 22.88 -9.63 -11.79
C PRO A 509 21.53 -10.18 -11.32
N TRP A 510 20.53 -10.22 -12.21
CA TRP A 510 19.21 -10.78 -11.93
C TRP A 510 19.24 -12.30 -11.82
N ILE A 511 19.98 -12.97 -12.70
CA ILE A 511 20.17 -14.43 -12.67
C ILE A 511 20.83 -14.84 -11.35
N VAL A 512 21.89 -14.13 -10.94
CA VAL A 512 22.59 -14.39 -9.67
C VAL A 512 21.70 -14.08 -8.48
N HIS A 513 20.98 -12.95 -8.50
CA HIS A 513 20.04 -12.58 -7.43
C HIS A 513 18.92 -13.63 -7.26
N LEU A 514 18.26 -14.04 -8.35
CA LEU A 514 17.20 -15.04 -8.32
C LEU A 514 17.71 -16.43 -7.95
N GLY A 515 18.89 -16.82 -8.46
CA GLY A 515 19.55 -18.06 -8.08
C GLY A 515 19.86 -18.13 -6.59
N ARG A 516 20.36 -17.03 -6.01
CA ARG A 516 20.56 -16.89 -4.56
C ARG A 516 19.26 -17.05 -3.77
N MET A 517 18.17 -16.42 -4.22
CA MET A 517 16.86 -16.52 -3.55
C MET A 517 16.32 -17.96 -3.53
N LEU A 518 16.60 -18.75 -4.57
CA LEU A 518 16.23 -20.18 -4.63
C LEU A 518 17.01 -21.06 -3.64
N VAL A 519 18.20 -20.61 -3.20
CA VAL A 519 19.08 -21.29 -2.24
C VAL A 519 18.91 -20.71 -0.81
N GLY A 520 17.83 -19.95 -0.55
CA GLY A 520 17.45 -19.54 0.80
C GLY A 520 18.21 -18.33 1.38
N HIS A 521 19.08 -17.67 0.61
CA HIS A 521 19.80 -16.49 1.11
C HIS A 521 18.95 -15.22 0.88
N ALA A 522 18.19 -14.80 1.91
CA ALA A 522 17.27 -13.66 1.85
C ALA A 522 17.96 -12.27 1.87
N ASP A 523 17.20 -11.24 1.54
CA ASP A 523 17.65 -9.84 1.63
C ASP A 523 17.59 -9.33 3.07
N ILE A 524 18.65 -8.65 3.52
CA ILE A 524 18.79 -8.12 4.88
C ILE A 524 17.99 -6.81 5.08
N ASP A 525 17.59 -6.15 3.98
CA ASP A 525 16.97 -4.81 3.97
C ASP A 525 15.44 -4.83 4.17
N ASP A 526 14.80 -6.01 4.08
CA ASP A 526 13.41 -6.18 4.52
C ASP A 526 13.44 -6.53 6.01
N SER A 527 13.02 -5.58 6.85
CA SER A 527 12.84 -5.76 8.30
C SER A 527 11.92 -6.94 8.67
N GLU A 528 11.21 -7.49 7.69
CA GLU A 528 10.21 -8.56 7.81
C GLU A 528 10.77 -9.97 7.53
N VAL A 529 11.98 -10.11 6.97
CA VAL A 529 12.44 -11.41 6.40
C VAL A 529 13.47 -12.15 7.27
N LYS A 530 14.00 -11.52 8.33
CA LYS A 530 15.04 -12.12 9.16
C LYS A 530 14.58 -13.33 10.00
N GLU A 531 13.29 -13.48 10.27
CA GLU A 531 12.79 -14.56 11.15
C GLU A 531 12.17 -15.76 10.41
N VAL A 532 11.94 -15.70 9.08
CA VAL A 532 11.04 -16.67 8.41
C VAL A 532 11.74 -17.72 7.53
N MET A 533 13.01 -17.60 7.16
CA MET A 533 13.58 -18.48 6.13
C MET A 533 14.47 -19.59 6.71
N ALA A 534 13.84 -20.60 7.31
CA ALA A 534 14.38 -21.96 7.31
C ALA A 534 13.90 -22.74 6.06
N GLU A 535 12.68 -22.46 5.56
CA GLU A 535 12.14 -23.01 4.31
C GLU A 535 11.22 -21.98 3.63
N ALA A 536 11.49 -21.63 2.37
CA ALA A 536 10.62 -20.72 1.62
C ALA A 536 9.27 -21.39 1.28
N PRO A 537 8.12 -20.67 1.38
CA PRO A 537 6.84 -21.21 0.97
C PRO A 537 6.89 -21.71 -0.49
N PRO A 538 6.29 -22.89 -0.81
CA PRO A 538 6.42 -23.52 -2.13
C PRO A 538 5.90 -22.63 -3.27
N LEU A 539 4.94 -21.74 -2.99
CA LEU A 539 4.40 -20.80 -3.98
C LEU A 539 5.41 -19.69 -4.35
N GLN A 540 6.12 -19.13 -3.37
CA GLN A 540 7.15 -18.11 -3.59
C GLN A 540 8.35 -18.71 -4.33
N TRP A 541 8.79 -19.90 -3.93
CA TRP A 541 9.85 -20.63 -4.62
C TRP A 541 9.51 -20.86 -6.10
N ARG A 542 8.28 -21.30 -6.39
CA ARG A 542 7.78 -21.47 -7.77
C ARG A 542 7.82 -20.15 -8.55
N ARG A 543 7.47 -19.02 -7.92
CA ARG A 543 7.53 -17.69 -8.56
C ARG A 543 8.96 -17.29 -8.90
N TRP A 544 9.91 -17.48 -7.99
CA TRP A 544 11.33 -17.18 -8.26
C TRP A 544 11.89 -18.11 -9.34
N PHE A 545 11.56 -19.40 -9.30
CA PHE A 545 11.99 -20.37 -10.30
C PHE A 545 11.44 -20.03 -11.69
N ALA A 546 10.15 -19.70 -11.78
CA ALA A 546 9.53 -19.26 -13.03
C ALA A 546 10.18 -17.97 -13.55
N SER A 547 10.46 -17.00 -12.66
CA SER A 547 11.13 -15.74 -13.02
C SER A 547 12.55 -15.98 -13.54
N LEU A 548 13.34 -16.82 -12.85
CA LEU A 548 14.68 -17.19 -13.28
C LEU A 548 14.65 -17.87 -14.65
N THR A 549 13.76 -18.85 -14.82
CA THR A 549 13.57 -19.57 -16.07
C THR A 549 13.19 -18.63 -17.21
N LEU A 550 12.30 -17.66 -16.96
CA LEU A 550 11.91 -16.67 -17.95
C LEU A 550 13.08 -15.76 -18.34
N VAL A 551 13.83 -15.21 -17.38
CA VAL A 551 15.01 -14.37 -17.66
C VAL A 551 16.04 -15.16 -18.47
N VAL A 552 16.32 -16.39 -18.07
CA VAL A 552 17.24 -17.28 -18.79
C VAL A 552 16.75 -17.57 -20.20
N ALA A 553 15.46 -17.88 -20.39
CA ALA A 553 14.88 -18.18 -21.69
C ALA A 553 14.96 -16.97 -22.64
N VAL A 554 14.67 -15.77 -22.14
CA VAL A 554 14.81 -14.51 -22.92
C VAL A 554 16.24 -14.33 -23.37
N VAL A 555 17.23 -14.51 -22.48
CA VAL A 555 18.64 -14.32 -22.83
C VAL A 555 19.12 -15.41 -23.80
N ALA A 556 18.74 -16.67 -23.58
CA ALA A 556 19.09 -17.79 -24.45
C ALA A 556 18.51 -17.63 -25.87
N ALA A 557 17.40 -16.91 -26.03
CA ALA A 557 16.82 -16.58 -27.34
C ALA A 557 17.68 -15.59 -28.16
N PHE A 558 18.55 -14.82 -27.51
CA PHE A 558 19.51 -13.94 -28.18
C PHE A 558 20.92 -14.52 -28.22
N GLU A 559 21.32 -15.24 -27.17
CA GLU A 559 22.66 -15.77 -27.00
C GLU A 559 22.60 -17.17 -26.34
N PRO A 560 22.54 -18.24 -27.14
CA PRO A 560 22.41 -19.61 -26.63
C PRO A 560 23.58 -20.05 -25.74
N SER A 561 24.76 -19.44 -25.89
CA SER A 561 25.96 -19.74 -25.10
C SER A 561 25.77 -19.49 -23.60
N VAL A 562 24.77 -18.71 -23.20
CA VAL A 562 24.42 -18.46 -21.80
C VAL A 562 24.00 -19.74 -21.06
N LEU A 563 23.46 -20.73 -21.76
CA LEU A 563 23.14 -22.03 -21.18
C LEU A 563 24.39 -22.77 -20.67
N LEU A 564 25.59 -22.46 -21.21
CA LEU A 564 26.87 -23.01 -20.72
C LEU A 564 27.40 -22.26 -19.50
N VAL A 565 26.99 -21.01 -19.30
CA VAL A 565 27.43 -20.16 -18.18
C VAL A 565 26.62 -20.45 -16.91
N LEU A 566 25.35 -20.86 -17.04
CA LEU A 566 24.47 -21.15 -15.90
C LEU A 566 25.00 -22.25 -14.95
N PRO A 567 25.54 -23.39 -15.42
CA PRO A 567 26.14 -24.38 -14.54
C PRO A 567 27.31 -23.81 -13.73
N VAL A 568 28.12 -22.94 -14.32
CA VAL A 568 29.25 -22.29 -13.63
C VAL A 568 28.74 -21.36 -12.54
N ILE A 569 27.71 -20.55 -12.82
CA ILE A 569 27.07 -19.69 -11.82
C ILE A 569 26.46 -20.52 -10.69
N ALA A 570 25.78 -21.62 -11.01
CA ALA A 570 25.19 -22.53 -10.03
C ALA A 570 26.25 -23.18 -9.13
N VAL A 571 27.39 -23.61 -9.70
CA VAL A 571 28.53 -24.15 -8.93
C VAL A 571 29.12 -23.09 -8.01
N VAL A 572 29.31 -21.85 -8.47
CA VAL A 572 29.80 -20.76 -7.63
C VAL A 572 28.84 -20.48 -6.47
N ILE A 573 27.53 -20.42 -6.74
CA ILE A 573 26.51 -20.22 -5.68
C ILE A 573 26.53 -21.40 -4.69
N ALA A 574 26.61 -22.64 -5.17
CA ALA A 574 26.67 -23.83 -4.32
C ALA A 574 27.92 -23.84 -3.43
N VAL A 575 29.10 -23.53 -4.00
CA VAL A 575 30.35 -23.44 -3.24
C VAL A 575 30.26 -22.34 -2.18
N VAL A 576 29.77 -21.16 -2.53
CA VAL A 576 29.57 -20.05 -1.57
C VAL A 576 28.61 -20.47 -0.46
N SER A 577 27.50 -21.13 -0.79
CA SER A 577 26.51 -21.59 0.19
C SER A 577 27.08 -22.64 1.15
N ILE A 578 27.90 -23.57 0.65
CA ILE A 578 28.61 -24.57 1.46
C ILE A 578 29.63 -23.89 2.37
N THR A 579 30.40 -22.93 1.86
CA THR A 579 31.41 -22.21 2.68
C THR A 579 30.81 -21.32 3.75
N GLN A 580 29.57 -20.86 3.58
CA GLN A 580 28.85 -20.05 4.57
C GLN A 580 28.01 -20.88 5.55
N GLY A 581 28.01 -22.21 5.44
CA GLY A 581 27.35 -23.12 6.39
C GLY A 581 25.82 -23.15 6.28
N VAL A 582 25.26 -22.85 5.11
CA VAL A 582 23.80 -22.75 4.86
C VAL A 582 23.26 -24.00 4.13
N ALA A 583 24.03 -25.08 4.06
CA ALA A 583 23.63 -26.32 3.38
C ALA A 583 23.01 -27.35 4.33
#